data_AF-A0A6N9DTI3-F1
#
_entry.id   AF-A0A6N9DTI3-F1
#
_cell.length_a   1.000
_cell.length_b   1.000
_cell.length_c   1.000
_cell.angle_alpha   90.00
_cell.angle_beta   90.00
_cell.angle_gamma   90.00
#
_symmetry.space_group_name_H-M   'P 1'
#
loop_
_entity.id
_entity.type
_entity.pdbx_description
1 polymer ?
#
loop_
_entity_poly.entity_id
_entity_poly.type
_entity_poly.pdbx_seq_one_letter_code
_entity_poly.pdbx_strand_id
1 'polypeptide(L)' 'MVEDSVAVDAKRILLRYGTPISVLDRISKEERIGLARTVATTPLQDREVRLRELLAEMGHVKAAS' A
#
# COMPACT_ATOMS: atom_id res chain seq x y z
N MET A 1 12.56 8.16 -16.12
CA MET A 1 13.02 8.75 -14.83
C MET A 1 11.86 9.12 -13.88
N VAL A 2 10.67 9.52 -14.37
CA VAL A 2 9.51 9.85 -13.50
C VAL A 2 8.88 8.61 -12.85
N GLU A 3 8.77 7.49 -13.58
CA GLU A 3 8.15 6.26 -13.05
C GLU A 3 8.87 5.65 -11.85
N ASP A 4 10.20 5.68 -11.83
CA ASP A 4 10.97 5.20 -10.68
C ASP A 4 10.75 6.07 -9.44
N SER A 5 10.55 7.39 -9.62
CA SER A 5 10.19 8.29 -8.52
C SER A 5 8.82 7.91 -7.93
N VAL A 6 7.83 7.64 -8.78
CA VAL A 6 6.48 7.26 -8.36
C VAL A 6 6.50 5.92 -7.62
N ALA A 7 7.29 4.95 -8.09
CA ALA A 7 7.42 3.65 -7.43
C ALA A 7 8.09 3.75 -6.05
N VAL A 8 9.09 4.63 -5.90
CA VAL A 8 9.75 4.89 -4.60
C VAL A 8 8.78 5.56 -3.62
N ASP A 9 8.03 6.56 -4.07
CA ASP A 9 7.04 7.25 -3.23
C ASP A 9 5.89 6.31 -2.84
N ALA A 10 5.42 5.48 -3.77
CA ALA A 10 4.43 4.46 -3.48
C ALA A 10 4.92 3.49 -2.38
N LYS A 11 6.16 2.99 -2.50
CA LYS A 11 6.77 2.15 -1.46
C LYS A 11 6.82 2.88 -0.11
N ARG A 12 7.19 4.16 -0.09
CA ARG A 12 7.27 4.97 1.14
C ARG A 12 5.90 5.17 1.80
N ILE A 13 4.86 5.46 1.02
CA ILE A 13 3.49 5.61 1.50
C ILE A 13 3.00 4.29 2.14
N LEU A 14 3.19 3.17 1.44
CA LEU A 14 2.74 1.86 1.92
C LEU A 14 3.44 1.44 3.21
N LEU A 15 4.75 1.69 3.33
CA LEU A 15 5.50 1.47 4.58
C LEU A 15 4.99 2.35 5.72
N ARG A 16 4.75 3.63 5.44
CA ARG A 16 4.28 4.61 6.44
C ARG A 16 2.96 4.17 7.09
N TYR A 17 2.06 3.59 6.32
CA TYR A 17 0.73 3.15 6.78
C TYR A 17 0.66 1.66 7.13
N GLY A 18 1.81 0.97 7.27
CA GLY A 18 1.87 -0.35 7.90
C GLY A 18 1.88 -1.56 6.97
N THR A 19 2.15 -1.40 5.66
CA THR A 19 2.35 -2.55 4.78
C THR A 19 3.63 -3.31 5.20
N PRO A 20 3.55 -4.63 5.48
CA PRO A 20 4.75 -5.41 5.78
C PRO A 20 5.74 -5.43 4.61
N ILE A 21 7.03 -5.32 4.90
CA ILE A 21 8.09 -5.40 3.87
C ILE A 21 7.98 -6.71 3.07
N SER A 22 7.67 -7.82 3.75
CA SER A 22 7.47 -9.13 3.11
C SER A 22 6.34 -9.18 2.09
N VAL A 23 5.35 -8.29 2.20
CA VAL A 23 4.29 -8.12 1.19
C VAL A 23 4.80 -7.26 0.04
N LEU A 24 5.49 -6.14 0.34
CA LEU A 24 6.05 -5.24 -0.67
C LEU A 24 7.03 -5.93 -1.64
N ASP A 25 7.74 -6.95 -1.17
CA ASP A 25 8.67 -7.74 -1.98
C ASP A 25 7.96 -8.72 -2.93
N ARG A 26 6.66 -8.99 -2.69
CA ARG A 26 5.86 -9.97 -3.46
C ARG A 26 4.90 -9.32 -4.45
N ILE A 27 4.55 -8.05 -4.25
CA ILE A 27 3.64 -7.31 -5.13
C ILE A 27 4.41 -6.49 -6.18
N SER A 28 3.83 -6.36 -7.35
CA SER A 28 4.41 -5.65 -8.49
C SER A 28 4.60 -4.15 -8.23
N LYS A 29 5.31 -3.45 -9.13
CA LYS A 29 5.41 -1.98 -9.06
C LYS A 29 4.04 -1.35 -9.30
N GLU A 30 3.29 -1.85 -10.28
CA GLU A 30 1.96 -1.37 -10.64
C GLU A 30 0.98 -1.48 -9.46
N GLU A 31 0.96 -2.63 -8.77
CA GLU A 31 0.13 -2.84 -7.58
C GLU A 31 0.48 -1.86 -6.46
N ARG A 32 1.78 -1.66 -6.18
CA ARG A 32 2.22 -0.69 -5.17
C ARG A 32 1.73 0.71 -5.48
N ILE A 33 1.85 1.12 -6.74
CA ILE A 33 1.41 2.45 -7.19
C ILE A 33 -0.12 2.57 -7.05
N GLY A 34 -0.87 1.54 -7.44
CA GLY A 34 -2.32 1.49 -7.28
C GLY A 34 -2.75 1.66 -5.82
N LEU A 35 -2.20 0.84 -4.93
CA LEU A 35 -2.50 0.90 -3.49
C LEU A 35 -2.13 2.26 -2.91
N ALA A 36 -0.94 2.77 -3.21
CA ALA A 36 -0.50 4.06 -2.69
C ALA A 36 -1.39 5.22 -3.15
N ARG A 37 -1.90 5.18 -4.38
CA ARG A 37 -2.87 6.18 -4.88
C ARG A 37 -4.16 6.12 -4.09
N THR A 38 -4.73 4.93 -3.90
CA THR A 38 -5.96 4.76 -3.11
C THR A 38 -5.78 5.25 -1.66
N VAL A 39 -4.65 4.93 -1.04
CA VAL A 39 -4.32 5.40 0.32
C VAL A 39 -4.14 6.91 0.34
N ALA A 40 -3.44 7.50 -0.63
CA ALA A 40 -3.23 8.95 -0.69
C ALA A 40 -4.53 9.74 -0.82
N THR A 41 -5.52 9.20 -1.55
CA THR A 41 -6.85 9.82 -1.73
C THR A 41 -7.83 9.50 -0.59
N THR A 42 -7.46 8.62 0.34
CA THR A 42 -8.28 8.30 1.52
C THR A 42 -8.08 9.37 2.62
N PRO A 43 -9.13 9.77 3.37
CA PRO A 43 -8.99 10.69 4.49
C PRO A 43 -7.92 10.22 5.48
N LEU A 44 -7.14 11.15 6.04
CA LEU A 44 -5.92 10.82 6.79
C LEU A 44 -6.16 9.82 7.92
N GLN A 45 -7.26 9.97 8.65
CA GLN A 45 -7.64 9.11 9.77
C GLN A 45 -7.98 7.66 9.34
N ASP A 46 -8.35 7.45 8.08
CA ASP A 46 -8.84 6.15 7.58
C ASP A 46 -7.78 5.39 6.78
N ARG A 47 -6.63 6.02 6.49
CA ARG A 47 -5.60 5.47 5.58
C ARG A 47 -5.05 4.12 6.00
N GLU A 48 -4.74 3.97 7.28
CA GLU A 48 -4.19 2.72 7.82
C GLU A 48 -5.21 1.59 7.75
N VAL A 49 -6.44 1.85 8.21
CA VAL A 49 -7.54 0.89 8.16
C VAL A 49 -7.82 0.47 6.71
N ARG A 50 -7.93 1.45 5.81
CA ARG A 50 -8.20 1.18 4.39
C ARG A 50 -7.09 0.39 3.72
N LEU A 51 -5.83 0.71 4.00
CA LEU A 51 -4.70 -0.05 3.47
C LEU A 51 -4.74 -1.50 3.95
N ARG A 52 -5.02 -1.73 5.24
CA ARG A 52 -5.13 -3.08 5.80
C ARG A 52 -6.26 -3.89 5.16
N GLU A 53 -7.42 -3.27 4.93
CA GLU A 53 -8.54 -3.91 4.20
C GLU A 53 -8.13 -4.34 2.80
N LEU A 54 -7.51 -3.43 2.02
CA LEU A 54 -7.04 -3.74 0.68
C LEU A 54 -6.03 -4.89 0.68
N LEU A 55 -5.08 -4.87 1.62
CA LEU A 55 -4.11 -5.95 1.78
C LEU A 55 -4.78 -7.29 2.15
N ALA A 56 -5.88 -7.26 2.90
CA ALA A 56 -6.64 -8.45 3.26
C ALA A 56 -7.49 -8.96 2.09
N GLU A 57 -8.14 -8.07 1.33
CA GLU A 57 -8.90 -8.39 0.11
C GLU A 57 -8.02 -9.09 -0.94
N MET A 58 -6.75 -8.68 -1.06
CA MET A 58 -5.77 -9.33 -1.94
C MET A 58 -5.14 -10.61 -1.34
N GLY A 59 -5.48 -10.96 -0.09
CA GLY A 59 -4.96 -12.16 0.59
C GLY A 59 -3.52 -12.03 1.10
N HIS A 60 -2.98 -10.81 1.24
CA HIS A 60 -1.62 -10.59 1.73
C HIS A 60 -1.51 -10.52 3.26
N VAL A 61 -2.59 -10.14 3.95
CA VAL A 61 -2.67 -10.12 5.42
C VAL A 61 -4.00 -10.70 5.88
N LYS A 62 -4.07 -11.18 7.12
CA LYS A 62 -5.36 -11.54 7.72
C LYS A 62 -6.11 -10.26 8.08
N ALA A 63 -7.40 -10.19 7.76
CA ALA A 63 -8.28 -9.20 8.35
C ALA A 63 -8.22 -9.36 9.89
N ALA A 64 -8.03 -8.26 10.62
CA ALA A 64 -8.09 -8.32 12.06
C ALA A 64 -9.51 -8.75 12.45
N SER A 65 -9.58 -9.89 13.14
CA SER A 65 -10.79 -10.45 13.72
C SER A 65 -11.27 -9.61 14.90
#